data_AF-A0A2V7PXS5-F1
#
_entry.id   AF-A0A2V7PXS5-F1
#
_cell.length_a   1.000
_cell.length_b   1.000
_cell.length_c   1.000
_cell.angle_alpha   90.00
_cell.angle_beta   90.00
_cell.angle_gamma   90.00
#
_symmetry.space_group_name_H-M   'P 1'
#
loop_
_entity.id
_entity.type
_entity.pdbx_description
1 polymer ?
#
loop_
_entity_poly.entity_id
_entity_poly.type
_entity_poly.pdbx_seq_one_letter_code
_entity_poly.pdbx_strand_id
1 'polypeptide(L)'
;MIGVGMQGSGLLSESIRLPGVECAAACDLYDGRHTLAREIVRADLPVTRRYQALLDDKNIDCLVAAVPDHWHKQVVVDAVSAGKDIYCEKPMSHTPADGVAMVDAAKKAGRIVQIGSQRVSSQICAKARELISQGTLGDLMLV
;
A
#
# COMPACT_ATOMS: atom_id res chain seq x y z
N MET A 1 -6.63 4.50 -4.84
CA MET A 1 -5.31 5.08 -4.48
C MET A 1 -5.49 6.19 -3.44
N ILE A 2 -4.71 6.21 -2.35
CA ILE A 2 -4.75 7.24 -1.30
C ILE A 2 -3.33 7.81 -1.10
N GLY A 3 -3.14 9.09 -1.39
CA GLY A 3 -1.85 9.77 -1.41
C GLY A 3 -1.13 9.56 -2.74
N VAL A 4 -1.07 10.58 -3.59
CA VAL A 4 -0.42 10.54 -4.92
C VAL A 4 0.80 11.46 -4.94
N GLY A 5 1.53 11.50 -3.81
CA GLY A 5 2.88 12.06 -3.72
C GLY A 5 3.90 11.22 -4.49
N MET A 6 5.20 11.49 -4.32
CA MET A 6 6.27 10.82 -5.09
C MET A 6 6.17 9.28 -5.08
N GLN A 7 6.07 8.68 -3.89
CA GLN A 7 5.94 7.23 -3.76
C GLN A 7 4.59 6.73 -4.27
N GLY A 8 3.52 7.48 -3.98
CA GLY A 8 2.17 7.13 -4.40
C GLY A 8 1.99 7.13 -5.92
N SER A 9 2.57 8.09 -6.64
CA SER A 9 2.56 8.12 -8.11
C SER A 9 3.34 6.96 -8.72
N GLY A 10 4.45 6.55 -8.09
CA GLY A 10 5.20 5.37 -8.48
C GLY A 10 4.37 4.09 -8.31
N LEU A 11 3.81 3.89 -7.12
CA LEU A 11 2.92 2.76 -6.85
C LEU A 11 1.72 2.74 -7.80
N LEU A 12 1.09 3.88 -8.06
CA LEU A 12 -0.04 3.98 -8.98
C LEU A 12 0.36 3.54 -10.39
N SER A 13 1.48 4.07 -10.90
CA SER A 13 1.98 3.77 -12.24
C SER A 13 2.34 2.30 -12.43
N GLU A 14 2.89 1.65 -11.42
CA GLU A 14 3.22 0.23 -11.46
C GLU A 14 1.99 -0.66 -11.24
N SER A 15 1.08 -0.27 -10.35
CA SER A 15 -0.11 -1.07 -10.03
C SER A 15 -1.02 -1.27 -11.24
N ILE A 16 -1.25 -0.21 -12.04
CA ILE A 16 -2.12 -0.29 -13.23
C ILE A 16 -1.52 -1.11 -14.38
N ARG A 17 -0.25 -1.51 -14.29
CA ARG A 17 0.40 -2.42 -15.26
C ARG A 17 0.17 -3.89 -14.93
N LEU A 18 -0.30 -4.18 -13.71
CA LEU A 18 -0.57 -5.55 -13.29
C LEU A 18 -1.83 -6.09 -14.00
N PRO A 19 -1.81 -7.32 -14.53
CA PRO A 19 -2.97 -7.92 -15.15
C PRO A 19 -4.16 -7.96 -14.17
N GLY A 20 -5.32 -7.47 -14.61
CA GLY A 20 -6.54 -7.46 -13.81
C GLY A 20 -6.66 -6.32 -12.80
N VAL A 21 -5.73 -5.36 -12.79
CA VAL A 21 -5.82 -4.17 -11.92
C VAL A 21 -6.33 -2.97 -12.70
N GLU A 22 -7.36 -2.32 -12.18
CA GLU A 22 -7.84 -1.02 -12.64
C GLU A 22 -7.82 -0.02 -11.48
N CYS A 23 -7.34 1.20 -11.72
CA CYS A 23 -7.50 2.27 -10.75
C CYS A 23 -8.90 2.90 -10.89
N ALA A 24 -9.80 2.54 -9.98
CA ALA A 24 -11.17 3.08 -9.96
C ALA A 24 -11.23 4.55 -9.50
N ALA A 25 -10.37 4.96 -8.56
CA ALA A 25 -10.33 6.32 -8.02
C ALA A 25 -9.01 6.66 -7.31
N ALA A 26 -8.69 7.95 -7.24
CA ALA A 26 -7.56 8.48 -6.48
C ALA A 26 -7.97 9.54 -5.45
N CYS A 27 -7.24 9.61 -4.35
CA CYS A 27 -7.47 10.58 -3.29
C CYS A 27 -6.16 11.26 -2.90
N ASP A 28 -6.19 12.59 -2.79
CA ASP A 28 -5.11 13.41 -2.23
C ASP A 28 -5.66 14.74 -1.71
N LEU A 29 -5.02 15.33 -0.71
CA LEU A 29 -5.43 16.64 -0.16
C LEU A 29 -5.03 17.80 -1.07
N TYR A 30 -4.01 17.62 -1.92
CA TYR A 30 -3.53 18.63 -2.85
C TYR A 30 -4.08 18.38 -4.26
N ASP A 31 -4.83 19.33 -4.81
CA ASP A 31 -5.49 19.18 -6.11
C ASP A 31 -4.51 18.96 -7.27
N GLY A 32 -3.27 19.46 -7.17
CA GLY A 32 -2.25 19.17 -8.18
C GLY A 32 -1.95 17.67 -8.31
N ARG A 33 -2.19 16.89 -7.24
CA ARG A 33 -2.09 15.42 -7.29
C ARG A 33 -3.27 14.74 -7.95
N HIS A 34 -4.42 15.40 -8.04
CA HIS A 34 -5.56 14.90 -8.79
C HIS A 34 -5.28 14.96 -10.29
N THR A 35 -4.70 16.06 -10.76
CA THR A 35 -4.22 16.20 -12.14
C THR A 35 -3.21 15.10 -12.47
N LEU A 36 -2.19 14.93 -11.63
CA LEU A 36 -1.18 13.87 -11.82
C LEU A 36 -1.80 12.47 -11.87
N ALA A 37 -2.75 12.16 -11.00
CA ALA A 37 -3.43 10.85 -11.02
C ALA A 37 -4.18 10.61 -12.34
N ARG A 38 -4.82 11.64 -12.89
CA ARG A 38 -5.50 11.58 -14.19
C ARG A 38 -4.53 11.43 -15.36
N GLU A 39 -3.37 12.09 -15.30
CA GLU A 39 -2.30 11.93 -16.30
C GLU A 39 -1.72 10.51 -16.30
N ILE A 40 -1.58 9.90 -15.12
CA ILE A 40 -1.06 8.52 -14.98
C ILE A 40 -2.08 7.48 -15.46
N VAL A 41 -3.37 7.67 -15.16
CA VAL A 41 -4.41 6.66 -15.41
C VAL A 41 -5.28 7.01 -16.62
N ARG A 42 -6.13 8.03 -16.49
CA ARG A 42 -7.04 8.54 -17.52
C ARG A 42 -7.66 9.88 -17.10
N ALA A 43 -8.03 10.71 -18.08
CA ALA A 43 -8.51 12.08 -17.87
C ALA A 43 -9.79 12.17 -17.01
N ASP A 44 -10.66 11.16 -17.07
CA ASP A 44 -11.93 11.09 -16.36
C ASP A 44 -11.86 10.33 -15.03
N LEU A 45 -10.65 9.98 -14.55
CA LEU A 45 -10.48 9.30 -13.26
C LEU A 45 -11.19 10.09 -12.13
N PRO A 46 -12.08 9.44 -11.35
CA PRO A 46 -12.64 10.00 -10.13
C PRO A 46 -11.53 10.36 -9.13
N VAL A 47 -11.57 11.60 -8.66
CA VAL A 47 -10.60 12.15 -7.71
C VAL A 47 -11.31 12.85 -6.56
N THR A 48 -10.74 12.78 -5.36
CA THR A 48 -11.33 13.37 -4.16
C THR A 48 -10.27 13.82 -3.16
N ARG A 49 -10.62 14.75 -2.28
CA ARG A 49 -9.81 15.08 -1.09
C ARG A 49 -10.13 14.19 0.12
N ARG A 50 -11.21 13.41 0.05
CA ARG A 50 -11.72 12.61 1.17
C ARG A 50 -11.58 11.13 0.86
N TYR A 51 -10.62 10.47 1.50
CA TYR A 51 -10.39 9.05 1.26
C TYR A 51 -11.56 8.18 1.71
N GLN A 52 -12.43 8.67 2.61
CA GLN A 52 -13.65 7.98 3.01
C GLN A 52 -14.58 7.72 1.81
N ALA A 53 -14.58 8.59 0.80
CA ALA A 53 -15.34 8.33 -0.42
C ALA A 53 -14.88 7.05 -1.16
N LEU A 54 -13.57 6.73 -1.08
CA LEU A 54 -13.04 5.47 -1.62
C LEU A 54 -13.43 4.28 -0.72
N LEU A 55 -13.59 4.48 0.59
CA LEU A 55 -14.06 3.44 1.52
C LEU A 55 -15.53 3.08 1.28
N ASP A 56 -16.34 4.09 0.99
CA ASP A 56 -17.78 3.93 0.82
C ASP A 56 -18.15 3.29 -0.53
N ASP A 57 -17.27 3.42 -1.54
CA ASP A 57 -17.47 2.85 -2.87
C ASP A 57 -17.42 1.31 -2.83
N LYS A 58 -18.53 0.68 -3.19
CA LYS A 58 -18.68 -0.79 -3.20
C LYS A 58 -18.00 -1.46 -4.40
N ASN A 59 -17.58 -0.68 -5.40
CA ASN A 59 -16.87 -1.20 -6.57
C ASN A 59 -15.35 -1.23 -6.39
N ILE A 60 -14.84 -0.78 -5.23
CA ILE A 60 -13.40 -0.81 -4.91
C ILE A 60 -13.09 -2.01 -4.04
N ASP A 61 -12.33 -2.97 -4.58
CA ASP A 61 -11.93 -4.19 -3.87
C ASP A 61 -10.80 -3.93 -2.84
N CYS A 62 -9.81 -3.14 -3.24
CA CYS A 62 -8.63 -2.87 -2.42
C CYS A 62 -8.14 -1.42 -2.51
N LEU A 63 -7.34 -1.03 -1.52
CA LEU A 63 -6.72 0.29 -1.44
C LEU A 63 -5.20 0.19 -1.48
N VAL A 64 -4.57 1.22 -2.04
CA VAL A 64 -3.13 1.47 -1.94
C VAL A 64 -2.97 2.80 -1.23
N ALA A 65 -2.27 2.82 -0.10
CA ALA A 65 -2.05 3.99 0.74
C ALA A 65 -0.56 4.35 0.80
N ALA A 66 -0.25 5.56 0.35
CA ALA A 66 1.07 6.19 0.42
C ALA A 66 0.96 7.58 1.08
N VAL A 67 0.39 7.57 2.28
CA VAL A 67 0.19 8.76 3.12
C VAL A 67 1.36 8.94 4.10
N PRO A 68 1.47 10.05 4.84
CA PRO A 68 2.44 10.15 5.93
C PRO A 68 2.26 9.04 6.97
N ASP A 69 3.37 8.63 7.59
CA ASP A 69 3.45 7.49 8.51
C ASP A 69 2.46 7.54 9.69
N HIS A 70 2.23 8.72 10.26
CA HIS A 70 1.27 8.93 11.35
C HIS A 70 -0.20 8.67 10.94
N TRP A 71 -0.51 8.61 9.65
CA TRP A 71 -1.85 8.26 9.14
C TRP A 71 -2.03 6.77 8.83
N HIS A 72 -0.95 5.99 8.77
CA HIS A 72 -1.02 4.59 8.33
C HIS A 72 -1.99 3.74 9.15
N LYS A 73 -1.94 3.85 10.49
CA LYS A 73 -2.87 3.12 11.35
C LYS A 73 -4.32 3.44 11.02
N GLN A 74 -4.67 4.72 10.98
CA GLN A 74 -6.04 5.15 10.74
C GLN A 74 -6.54 4.64 9.39
N VAL A 75 -5.78 4.87 8.33
CA VAL A 75 -6.17 4.48 6.97
C VAL A 75 -6.29 2.95 6.84
N VAL A 76 -5.38 2.18 7.44
CA VAL A 76 -5.45 0.71 7.42
C VAL A 76 -6.63 0.19 8.21
N VAL A 77 -6.84 0.66 9.43
CA VAL A 77 -7.97 0.24 10.26
C VAL A 77 -9.30 0.58 9.60
N ASP A 78 -9.42 1.77 9.00
CA ASP A 78 -10.63 2.18 8.30
C ASP A 78 -10.86 1.36 7.02
N ALA A 79 -9.81 1.08 6.25
CA ALA A 79 -9.89 0.23 5.06
C ALA A 79 -10.40 -1.18 5.39
N VAL A 80 -9.78 -1.85 6.35
CA VAL A 80 -10.19 -3.21 6.72
C VAL A 80 -11.57 -3.23 7.38
N SER A 81 -11.92 -2.20 8.15
CA SER A 81 -13.26 -2.05 8.75
C SER A 81 -14.34 -1.81 7.69
N ALA A 82 -14.01 -1.11 6.59
CA ALA A 82 -14.87 -0.96 5.42
C ALA A 82 -14.93 -2.23 4.55
N GLY A 83 -14.22 -3.29 4.94
CA GLY A 83 -14.19 -4.57 4.25
C GLY A 83 -13.29 -4.59 3.02
N LYS A 84 -12.28 -3.73 2.96
CA LYS A 84 -11.33 -3.64 1.84
C LYS A 84 -9.97 -4.21 2.22
N ASP A 85 -9.33 -4.84 1.24
CA ASP A 85 -7.91 -5.17 1.36
C ASP A 85 -7.07 -3.91 1.19
N ILE A 86 -5.87 -3.88 1.77
CA ILE A 86 -5.02 -2.68 1.68
C ILE A 86 -3.52 -2.99 1.60
N TYR A 87 -2.87 -2.34 0.64
CA TYR A 87 -1.43 -2.11 0.65
C TYR A 87 -1.14 -0.76 1.32
N CYS A 88 -0.24 -0.73 2.30
CA CYS A 88 0.19 0.49 2.97
C CYS A 88 1.70 0.63 2.89
N GLU A 89 2.19 1.81 2.51
CA GLU A 89 3.62 2.09 2.49
C GLU A 89 4.31 1.90 3.84
N LYS A 90 5.63 1.69 3.79
CA LYS A 90 6.48 1.69 4.98
C LYS A 90 6.72 3.14 5.46
N PRO A 91 7.04 3.35 6.75
CA PRO A 91 7.05 2.37 7.83
C PRO A 91 5.62 1.92 8.20
N MET A 92 5.43 0.68 8.70
CA MET A 92 4.09 0.14 8.99
C MET A 92 3.26 1.07 9.90
N SER A 93 3.89 1.62 10.93
CA SER A 93 3.23 2.45 11.93
C SER A 93 4.24 3.36 12.62
N HIS A 94 3.75 4.41 13.28
CA HIS A 94 4.59 5.32 14.04
C HIS A 94 5.03 4.74 15.39
N THR A 95 4.23 3.85 16.00
CA THR A 95 4.55 3.18 17.27
C THR A 95 4.30 1.67 17.19
N PRO A 96 5.00 0.83 17.98
CA PRO A 96 4.76 -0.60 18.01
C PRO A 96 3.31 -0.97 18.37
N ALA A 97 2.71 -0.23 19.32
CA ALA A 97 1.32 -0.44 19.74
C ALA A 97 0.32 -0.20 18.58
N ASP A 98 0.60 0.79 17.74
CA ASP A 98 -0.19 1.03 16.52
C ASP A 98 -0.08 -0.12 15.54
N GLY A 99 1.12 -0.67 15.35
CA GLY A 99 1.33 -1.86 14.53
C GLY A 99 0.53 -3.07 15.02
N VAL A 100 0.53 -3.34 16.33
CA VAL A 100 -0.28 -4.42 16.93
C VAL A 100 -1.77 -4.18 16.67
N ALA A 101 -2.26 -2.96 16.89
CA ALA A 101 -3.66 -2.61 16.64
C ALA A 101 -4.06 -2.80 15.16
N MET A 102 -3.17 -2.50 14.21
CA MET A 102 -3.41 -2.73 12.78
C MET A 102 -3.51 -4.22 12.46
N VAL A 103 -2.63 -5.05 13.04
CA VAL A 103 -2.67 -6.52 12.87
C VAL A 103 -3.97 -7.10 13.42
N ASP A 104 -4.40 -6.66 14.60
CA ASP A 104 -5.64 -7.14 15.22
C ASP A 104 -6.86 -6.73 14.41
N ALA A 105 -6.90 -5.49 13.89
CA ALA A 105 -7.96 -5.03 13.00
C ALA A 105 -8.04 -5.85 11.71
N ALA A 106 -6.88 -6.13 11.08
CA ALA A 106 -6.81 -6.93 9.87
C ALA A 106 -7.33 -8.37 10.10
N LYS A 107 -6.90 -9.01 11.20
CA LYS A 107 -7.35 -10.35 11.58
C LYS A 107 -8.84 -10.40 11.88
N LYS A 108 -9.35 -9.42 12.64
CA LYS A 108 -10.76 -9.34 13.01
C LYS A 108 -11.66 -9.14 11.78
N ALA A 109 -11.23 -8.32 10.83
CA ALA A 109 -11.97 -8.07 9.60
C ALA A 109 -11.82 -9.22 8.56
N GLY A 110 -10.83 -10.09 8.74
CA GLY A 110 -10.49 -11.12 7.76
C GLY A 110 -10.05 -10.51 6.43
N ARG A 111 -9.24 -9.44 6.48
CA ARG A 111 -8.77 -8.70 5.29
C ARG A 111 -7.26 -8.79 5.12
N ILE A 112 -6.81 -8.69 3.88
CA ILE A 112 -5.40 -8.71 3.52
C ILE A 112 -4.83 -7.32 3.75
N VAL A 113 -3.80 -7.25 4.59
CA VAL A 113 -2.97 -6.05 4.77
C VAL A 113 -1.55 -6.38 4.35
N GLN A 114 -1.03 -5.65 3.37
CA GLN A 114 0.35 -5.75 2.91
C GLN A 114 1.09 -4.46 3.23
N ILE A 115 2.23 -4.57 3.92
CA ILE A 115 3.11 -3.42 4.15
C ILE A 115 4.16 -3.34 3.05
N GLY A 116 4.44 -2.13 2.59
CA GLY A 116 5.39 -1.81 1.53
C GLY A 116 6.85 -1.99 1.91
N SER A 117 7.22 -3.15 2.44
CA SER A 117 8.63 -3.51 2.68
C SER A 117 9.26 -4.06 1.39
N GLN A 118 9.28 -3.28 0.30
CA GLN A 118 9.58 -3.80 -1.04
C GLN A 118 10.97 -4.44 -1.17
N ARG A 119 11.95 -3.94 -0.39
CA ARG A 119 13.32 -4.51 -0.40
C ARG A 119 13.33 -5.99 -0.07
N VAL A 120 12.56 -6.43 0.94
CA VAL A 120 12.53 -7.86 1.32
C VAL A 120 11.78 -8.73 0.31
N SER A 121 10.93 -8.12 -0.53
CA SER A 121 10.26 -8.78 -1.65
C SER A 121 11.06 -8.73 -2.96
N SER A 122 12.26 -8.13 -2.96
CA SER A 122 13.08 -8.00 -4.17
C SER A 122 13.69 -9.33 -4.59
N GLN A 123 13.91 -9.49 -5.90
CA GLN A 123 14.61 -10.65 -6.46
C GLN A 123 16.03 -10.81 -5.90
N ILE A 124 16.67 -9.69 -5.52
CA ILE A 124 17.99 -9.70 -4.91
C ILE A 124 17.92 -10.38 -3.53
N CYS A 125 16.98 -9.98 -2.68
CA CYS A 125 16.80 -10.62 -1.37
C CYS A 125 16.34 -12.07 -1.50
N ALA A 126 15.50 -12.38 -2.49
CA ALA A 126 15.10 -13.76 -2.78
C ALA A 126 16.30 -14.63 -3.16
N LYS A 127 17.18 -14.14 -4.05
CA LYS A 127 18.39 -14.85 -4.46
C LYS A 127 19.41 -14.97 -3.33
N ALA A 128 19.59 -13.93 -2.53
CA ALA A 128 20.45 -13.98 -1.35
C ALA A 128 19.96 -15.07 -0.37
N ARG A 129 18.65 -15.14 -0.11
CA ARG A 129 18.06 -16.21 0.72
C ARG A 129 18.32 -17.59 0.14
N GLU A 130 18.18 -17.75 -1.18
CA GLU A 130 18.45 -19.01 -1.87
C GLU A 130 19.91 -19.46 -1.66
N LEU A 131 20.89 -18.58 -1.90
CA LEU A 131 22.32 -18.88 -1.75
C LEU A 131 22.70 -19.23 -0.29
N ILE A 132 22.11 -18.54 0.68
CA ILE A 132 22.29 -18.86 2.10
C ILE A 132 21.72 -20.26 2.38
N SER A 133 20.51 -20.58 1.89
CA SER A 133 19.87 -21.88 2.12
C SER A 133 20.62 -23.06 1.46
N GLN A 134 21.35 -22.80 0.38
CA GLN A 134 22.19 -23.78 -0.30
C GLN A 134 23.55 -24.00 0.39
N GLY A 135 23.87 -23.23 1.44
CA GLY A 135 25.18 -23.27 2.10
C GLY A 135 26.32 -22.72 1.23
N THR A 136 26.00 -22.03 0.12
CA THR A 136 27.01 -21.52 -0.83
C THR A 136 28.00 -20.55 -0.19
N LEU A 137 27.55 -19.83 0.84
CA LEU A 137 28.34 -18.83 1.55
C LEU A 137 28.97 -19.36 2.85
N GLY A 138 28.78 -20.64 3.17
CA GLY A 138 29.12 -21.19 4.49
C GLY A 138 28.18 -20.69 5.59
N ASP A 139 28.69 -20.69 6.82
CA ASP A 139 27.92 -20.26 7.99
C ASP A 139 27.75 -18.73 8.04
N LEU A 140 26.53 -18.28 8.28
CA LEU A 140 26.22 -16.86 8.45
C LEU A 140 26.70 -16.37 9.81
N MET A 141 27.72 -15.52 9.83
CA MET A 141 28.35 -15.04 11.07
C MET A 141 27.84 -13.66 11.52
N LEU A 142 27.53 -12.77 10.57
CA LEU A 142 27.12 -11.38 10.83
C LEU A 142 26.26 -10.87 9.66
N VAL A 143 25.28 -10.00 9.93
CA VAL A 143 24.40 -9.33 8.96
C VAL A 143 24.48 -7.81 9.15
#